data_AF-A0A6L8KQB6-F1
#
_entry.id   AF-A0A6L8KQB6-F1
#
_cell.length_a   1.000
_cell.length_b   1.000
_cell.length_c   1.000
_cell.angle_alpha   90.00
_cell.angle_beta   90.00
_cell.angle_gamma   90.00
#
_symmetry.space_group_name_H-M   'P 1'
#
loop_
_entity.id
_entity.type
_entity.pdbx_description
1 polymer ?
#
loop_
_entity_poly.entity_id
_entity_poly.type
_entity_poly.pdbx_seq_one_letter_code
_entity_poly.pdbx_strand_id
1 'polypeptide(L)'
;MMSDQPHACQLAADATTTIVPVCAKRTVCYQFDTSATNPDLELPYTVIVDGTVLSPDKPRRLNKASRKISVIVSAGSSVALYLNSDVHPAHRRTPVYAVDVKEHDVLVNITEKTGKTHNAKPVVGEAQTQAPNQPGSPPVDRYEALLTGDIWMAISHRYTEAEANDLLPDDMEPAIRKAVCGIYRGLSAGKLDIPLMDEGGMLCVSLIKQENPHNNITSCSFLSDVLPRTHPLTFAALFSVARKAGITELHITSCWRPSLGSIVHRAGLGLDVDFLTNTQQKVKINRAGLNDKGPSHNPNVSDKEKALHQQHQEKKAMARQHKKDPGATQASDIARVAWEKELQANEPSLMQQMRESLAKHKLVRQILDPWYIALQPGSRHSNEQQSGEEKIHANHLHITVREPKIYE
;
A
#
# COMPACT_ATOMS: atom_id res chain seq x y z
N MET A 1 1.74 -27.14 77.66
CA MET A 1 3.05 -27.26 76.99
C MET A 1 2.80 -27.90 75.65
N MET A 2 2.84 -27.10 74.58
CA MET A 2 2.75 -27.55 73.19
C MET A 2 4.12 -28.11 72.80
N SER A 3 4.17 -29.36 72.34
CA SER A 3 5.38 -29.95 71.77
C SER A 3 5.35 -29.81 70.25
N ASP A 4 6.31 -29.06 69.73
CA ASP A 4 6.69 -29.05 68.32
C ASP A 4 6.98 -30.47 67.82
N GLN A 5 6.30 -30.88 66.75
CA GLN A 5 6.80 -31.91 65.84
C GLN A 5 7.22 -31.24 64.53
N PRO A 6 8.50 -31.35 64.12
CA PRO A 6 8.92 -30.89 62.81
C PRO A 6 8.42 -31.88 61.74
N HIS A 7 7.50 -31.43 60.88
CA HIS A 7 7.20 -32.12 59.65
C HIS A 7 8.37 -31.94 58.67
N ALA A 8 9.31 -32.89 58.69
CA ALA A 8 10.29 -33.04 57.63
C ALA A 8 9.57 -33.61 56.39
N CYS A 9 9.36 -32.78 55.37
CA CYS A 9 8.99 -33.28 54.05
C CYS A 9 10.17 -34.04 53.44
N GLN A 10 10.08 -35.37 53.40
CA GLN A 10 10.94 -36.19 52.55
C GLN A 10 10.40 -36.15 51.12
N LEU A 11 11.22 -35.66 50.19
CA LEU A 11 11.01 -35.88 48.77
C LEU A 11 11.13 -37.37 48.48
N ALA A 12 10.11 -37.94 47.83
CA ALA A 12 10.08 -39.35 47.47
C ALA A 12 11.18 -39.67 46.42
N ALA A 13 11.77 -40.86 46.52
CA ALA A 13 12.91 -41.31 45.71
C ALA A 13 12.60 -41.53 44.22
N ASP A 14 11.34 -41.37 43.84
CA ASP A 14 10.75 -41.48 42.51
C ASP A 14 10.33 -40.12 41.92
N ALA A 15 10.71 -39.01 42.57
CA ALA A 15 10.49 -37.67 42.04
C ALA A 15 11.30 -37.44 40.75
N THR A 16 10.68 -37.65 39.59
CA THR A 16 11.26 -37.27 38.30
C THR A 16 11.42 -35.75 38.23
N THR A 17 12.65 -35.27 38.35
CA THR A 17 13.01 -33.87 38.10
C THR A 17 12.98 -33.62 36.60
N THR A 18 12.02 -32.81 36.16
CA THR A 18 12.03 -32.27 34.79
C THR A 18 12.99 -31.09 34.78
N ILE A 19 14.13 -31.23 34.10
CA ILE A 19 15.00 -30.08 33.82
C ILE A 19 14.22 -29.16 32.89
N VAL A 20 13.82 -28.00 33.40
CA VAL A 20 13.26 -26.92 32.58
C VAL A 20 14.42 -26.00 32.21
N PRO A 21 14.93 -26.04 30.96
CA PRO A 21 15.95 -25.08 30.54
C PRO A 21 15.35 -23.68 30.56
N VAL A 22 15.80 -22.85 31.50
CA VAL A 22 15.44 -21.43 31.55
C VAL A 22 16.37 -20.69 30.59
N CYS A 23 15.94 -20.51 29.35
CA CYS A 23 16.64 -19.63 28.42
C CYS A 23 16.32 -18.18 28.76
N ALA A 24 17.36 -17.35 28.89
CA ALA A 24 17.19 -15.92 29.10
C ALA A 24 16.40 -15.31 27.94
N LYS A 25 15.40 -14.49 28.24
CA LYS A 25 14.57 -13.83 27.21
C LYS A 25 15.21 -12.53 26.76
N ARG A 26 15.10 -12.23 25.47
CA ARG A 26 15.67 -11.05 24.81
C ARG A 26 14.65 -10.42 23.89
N THR A 27 14.69 -9.09 23.82
CA THR A 27 13.87 -8.31 22.90
C THR A 27 14.64 -8.12 21.60
N VAL A 28 14.00 -8.44 20.47
CA VAL A 28 14.46 -8.03 19.14
C VAL A 28 13.55 -6.92 18.65
N CYS A 29 14.14 -5.77 18.32
CA CYS A 29 13.44 -4.60 17.83
C CYS A 29 13.95 -4.20 16.45
N TYR A 30 13.08 -4.20 15.46
CA TYR A 30 13.33 -3.58 14.15
C TYR A 30 12.73 -2.18 14.16
N GLN A 31 13.55 -1.17 13.88
CA GLN A 31 13.13 0.22 13.77
C GLN A 31 13.30 0.69 12.33
N PHE A 32 12.23 1.21 11.74
CA PHE A 32 12.21 1.65 10.34
C PHE A 32 12.22 3.17 10.24
N ASP A 33 13.14 3.71 9.44
CA ASP A 33 13.09 5.08 8.94
C ASP A 33 12.69 5.06 7.46
N THR A 34 11.44 5.42 7.17
CA THR A 34 10.89 5.54 5.81
C THR A 34 10.72 7.00 5.38
N SER A 35 11.35 7.95 6.10
CA SER A 35 11.20 9.38 5.85
C SER A 35 11.67 9.82 4.46
N ALA A 36 12.55 9.03 3.82
CA ALA A 36 13.00 9.26 2.46
C ALA A 36 11.84 9.33 1.44
N THR A 37 10.71 8.68 1.72
CA THR A 37 9.57 8.64 0.78
C THR A 37 8.21 8.84 1.45
N ASN A 38 7.99 8.25 2.63
CA ASN A 38 6.77 8.41 3.41
C ASN A 38 7.05 8.05 4.89
N PRO A 39 7.11 9.02 5.81
CA PRO A 39 7.38 8.75 7.23
C PRO A 39 6.31 7.88 7.90
N ASP A 40 5.08 7.88 7.38
CA ASP A 40 3.92 7.16 7.94
C ASP A 40 3.61 5.84 7.22
N LEU A 41 4.57 5.30 6.44
CA LEU A 41 4.34 4.11 5.62
C LEU A 41 3.91 2.90 6.45
N GLU A 42 2.69 2.41 6.26
CA GLU A 42 2.16 1.24 6.98
C GLU A 42 2.61 -0.07 6.32
N LEU A 43 3.92 -0.33 6.30
CA LEU A 43 4.52 -1.52 5.69
C LEU A 43 3.96 -2.82 6.30
N PRO A 44 3.44 -3.75 5.48
CA PRO A 44 3.04 -5.07 5.93
C PRO A 44 4.23 -5.90 6.35
N TYR A 45 4.07 -6.69 7.41
CA TYR A 45 5.10 -7.60 7.87
C TYR A 45 4.54 -8.86 8.52
N THR A 46 5.37 -9.90 8.56
CA THR A 46 5.26 -11.06 9.47
C THR A 46 6.62 -11.27 10.12
N VAL A 47 6.63 -11.78 11.36
CA VAL A 47 7.87 -12.13 12.08
C VAL A 47 8.08 -13.62 11.98
N ILE A 48 9.32 -14.03 11.71
CA ILE A 48 9.75 -15.42 11.69
C ILE A 48 10.71 -15.62 12.87
N VAL A 49 10.48 -16.68 13.65
CA VAL A 49 11.37 -17.09 14.73
C VAL A 49 11.74 -18.55 14.48
N ASP A 50 13.04 -18.85 14.39
CA ASP A 50 13.58 -20.19 14.15
C ASP A 50 12.94 -20.88 12.92
N GLY A 51 12.78 -20.11 11.84
CA GLY A 51 12.17 -20.58 10.59
C GLY A 51 10.63 -20.71 10.63
N THR A 52 9.99 -20.43 11.76
CA THR A 52 8.53 -20.53 11.92
C THR A 52 7.88 -19.14 12.01
N VAL A 53 6.81 -18.92 11.25
CA VAL A 53 6.06 -17.66 11.34
C VAL A 53 5.37 -17.54 12.70
N LEU A 54 5.53 -16.39 13.34
CA LEU A 54 4.97 -16.10 14.66
C LEU A 54 3.44 -16.05 14.61
N SER A 55 2.79 -16.83 15.49
CA SER A 55 1.33 -16.92 15.57
C SER A 55 0.67 -15.63 16.13
N PRO A 56 -0.55 -15.27 15.68
CA PRO A 56 -1.27 -15.86 14.56
C PRO A 56 -0.59 -15.52 13.23
N ASP A 57 -0.65 -16.46 12.28
CA ASP A 57 -0.15 -16.26 10.91
C ASP A 57 -1.05 -15.29 10.14
N LYS A 58 -0.95 -14.01 10.50
CA LYS A 58 -1.66 -12.91 9.89
C LYS A 58 -0.69 -11.75 9.67
N PRO A 59 -0.67 -11.12 8.48
CA PRO A 59 0.09 -9.90 8.26
C PRO A 59 -0.26 -8.82 9.26
N ARG A 60 0.76 -8.14 9.77
CA ARG A 60 0.64 -6.96 10.63
C ARG A 60 1.09 -5.73 9.84
N ARG A 61 0.73 -4.54 10.33
CA ARG A 61 1.15 -3.27 9.72
C ARG A 61 2.10 -2.54 10.64
N LEU A 62 3.16 -1.99 10.06
CA LEU A 62 4.10 -1.15 10.79
C LEU A 62 3.35 0.04 11.38
N ASN A 63 3.45 0.19 12.70
CA ASN A 63 2.73 1.22 13.42
C ASN A 63 3.26 2.62 13.05
N LYS A 64 2.35 3.57 12.77
CA LYS A 64 2.71 4.94 12.35
C LYS A 64 3.51 5.70 13.41
N ALA A 65 3.14 5.59 14.69
CA ALA A 65 3.76 6.37 15.76
C ALA A 65 5.13 5.82 16.19
N SER A 66 5.23 4.51 16.41
CA SER A 66 6.45 3.89 16.95
C SER A 66 7.48 3.53 15.88
N ARG A 67 7.04 3.27 14.64
CA ARG A 67 7.87 2.77 13.54
C ARG A 67 8.71 1.53 13.90
N LYS A 68 8.21 0.72 14.85
CA LYS A 68 8.91 -0.43 15.42
C LYS A 68 8.14 -1.73 15.27
N ILE A 69 8.88 -2.82 15.14
CA ILE A 69 8.42 -4.20 15.27
C ILE A 69 9.23 -4.82 16.41
N SER A 70 8.58 -5.29 17.46
CA SER A 70 9.26 -5.87 18.62
C SER A 70 8.72 -7.25 18.95
N VAL A 71 9.62 -8.19 19.22
CA VAL A 71 9.32 -9.56 19.64
C VAL A 71 10.25 -9.96 20.78
N ILE A 72 9.75 -10.77 21.71
CA ILE A 72 10.54 -11.34 22.81
C ILE A 72 10.80 -12.82 22.48
N VAL A 73 12.06 -13.21 22.42
CA VAL A 73 12.50 -14.57 22.08
C VAL A 73 13.50 -15.10 23.10
N SER A 74 13.84 -16.38 23.03
CA SER A 74 14.91 -16.95 23.84
C SER A 74 16.27 -16.57 23.26
N ALA A 75 17.29 -16.37 24.11
CA ALA A 75 18.68 -16.38 23.67
C ALA A 75 18.96 -17.69 22.90
N GLY A 76 19.66 -17.58 21.77
CA GLY A 76 19.90 -18.65 20.80
C GLY A 76 18.89 -18.70 19.64
N SER A 77 17.78 -17.94 19.68
CA SER A 77 16.81 -17.92 18.58
C SER A 77 17.30 -17.08 17.41
N SER A 78 16.88 -17.42 16.19
CA SER A 78 17.05 -16.59 15.00
C SER A 78 15.73 -15.88 14.66
N VAL A 79 15.79 -14.57 14.39
CA VAL A 79 14.61 -13.75 14.09
C VAL A 79 14.79 -13.07 12.74
N ALA A 80 13.77 -13.10 11.88
CA ALA A 80 13.74 -12.42 10.59
C ALA A 80 12.33 -11.90 10.26
N LEU A 81 12.20 -11.17 9.15
CA LEU A 81 10.93 -10.62 8.70
C LEU A 81 10.57 -11.10 7.29
N TYR A 82 9.29 -11.34 7.04
CA TYR A 82 8.72 -11.19 5.70
C TYR A 82 8.07 -9.81 5.62
N LEU A 83 8.24 -9.11 4.51
CA LEU A 83 7.77 -7.73 4.33
C LEU A 83 6.92 -7.59 3.06
N ASN A 84 6.09 -6.55 3.02
CA ASN A 84 5.34 -6.13 1.84
C ASN A 84 4.43 -7.24 1.26
N SER A 85 4.41 -7.52 -0.06
CA SER A 85 3.55 -8.59 -0.60
C SER A 85 4.09 -10.00 -0.35
N ASP A 86 5.37 -10.14 0.03
CA ASP A 86 5.95 -11.42 0.45
C ASP A 86 5.41 -11.90 1.81
N VAL A 87 4.61 -11.09 2.51
CA VAL A 87 3.89 -11.52 3.73
C VAL A 87 2.82 -12.57 3.44
N HIS A 88 2.36 -12.67 2.19
CA HIS A 88 1.29 -13.58 1.80
C HIS A 88 1.72 -15.05 2.06
N PRO A 89 0.94 -15.86 2.80
CA PRO A 89 1.34 -17.21 3.19
C PRO A 89 1.76 -18.13 2.04
N ALA A 90 1.17 -17.97 0.86
CA ALA A 90 1.50 -18.76 -0.33
C ALA A 90 2.74 -18.28 -1.11
N HIS A 91 3.30 -17.11 -0.78
CA HIS A 91 4.33 -16.46 -1.61
C HIS A 91 5.63 -16.16 -0.89
N ARG A 92 5.68 -16.32 0.44
CA ARG A 92 6.87 -16.14 1.30
C ARG A 92 8.10 -16.81 0.73
N ARG A 93 9.06 -16.00 0.26
CA ARG A 93 10.32 -16.49 -0.33
C ARG A 93 11.55 -15.81 0.24
N THR A 94 11.45 -14.55 0.64
CA THR A 94 12.61 -13.72 0.95
C THR A 94 12.54 -13.23 2.40
N PRO A 95 12.96 -14.04 3.39
CA PRO A 95 13.16 -13.53 4.73
C PRO A 95 14.28 -12.48 4.72
N VAL A 96 14.08 -11.38 5.44
CA VAL A 96 15.00 -10.24 5.46
C VAL A 96 15.42 -9.87 6.87
N TYR A 97 16.59 -9.24 6.97
CA TYR A 97 17.14 -8.69 8.21
C TYR A 97 17.21 -9.74 9.34
N ALA A 98 17.65 -10.94 9.00
CA ALA A 98 17.83 -12.00 9.98
C ALA A 98 18.90 -11.62 11.01
N VAL A 99 18.63 -11.92 12.29
CA VAL A 99 19.56 -11.73 13.41
C VAL A 99 19.52 -12.96 14.32
N ASP A 100 20.69 -13.39 14.76
CA ASP A 100 20.82 -14.46 15.76
C ASP A 100 20.98 -13.82 17.14
N VAL A 101 20.05 -14.14 18.03
CA VAL A 101 19.97 -13.50 19.34
C VAL A 101 20.91 -14.18 20.32
N LYS A 102 21.83 -13.41 20.90
CA LYS A 102 22.84 -13.91 21.85
C LYS A 102 22.54 -13.45 23.27
N GLU A 103 23.46 -12.69 23.86
CA GLU A 103 23.44 -12.31 25.27
C GLU A 103 22.67 -11.03 25.55
N HIS A 104 22.47 -10.18 24.55
CA HIS A 104 21.86 -8.86 24.69
C HIS A 104 20.54 -8.75 23.94
N ASP A 105 19.77 -7.71 24.28
CA ASP A 105 18.66 -7.27 23.44
C ASP A 105 19.22 -6.77 22.10
N VAL A 106 18.41 -6.84 21.04
CA VAL A 106 18.82 -6.51 19.67
C VAL A 106 18.02 -5.34 19.14
N LEU A 107 18.72 -4.36 18.55
CA LEU A 107 18.12 -3.27 17.79
C LEU A 107 18.64 -3.28 16.34
N VAL A 108 17.75 -3.44 15.37
CA VAL A 108 18.06 -3.32 13.95
C VAL A 108 17.46 -2.02 13.43
N ASN A 109 18.29 -1.06 13.02
CA ASN A 109 17.82 0.14 12.36
C ASN A 109 17.84 -0.05 10.84
N ILE A 110 16.69 0.19 10.22
CA ILE A 110 16.47 -0.02 8.80
C ILE A 110 16.15 1.33 8.18
N THR A 111 17.05 1.83 7.34
CA THR A 111 16.90 3.16 6.71
C THR A 111 16.53 3.02 5.25
N GLU A 112 15.41 3.63 4.86
CA GLU A 112 15.00 3.71 3.46
C GLU A 112 15.90 4.66 2.67
N LYS A 113 16.31 4.25 1.48
CA LYS A 113 17.05 5.10 0.53
C LYS A 113 16.42 5.04 -0.85
N THR A 114 16.31 6.21 -1.48
CA THR A 114 15.94 6.37 -2.89
C THR A 114 17.20 6.37 -3.77
N GLY A 115 16.98 6.23 -5.09
CA GLY A 115 18.05 6.12 -6.07
C GLY A 115 18.59 4.70 -6.21
N LYS A 116 19.40 4.48 -7.25
CA LYS A 116 20.05 3.20 -7.51
C LYS A 116 21.14 2.96 -6.47
N THR A 117 21.18 1.76 -5.90
CA THR A 117 22.11 1.40 -4.82
C THR A 117 22.98 0.18 -5.14
N HIS A 118 23.14 -0.13 -6.44
CA HIS A 118 24.00 -1.19 -6.94
C HIS A 118 23.70 -2.58 -6.35
N ASN A 119 22.43 -3.00 -6.40
CA ASN A 119 21.96 -4.30 -5.94
C ASN A 119 22.16 -4.54 -4.42
N ALA A 120 21.78 -3.55 -3.61
CA ALA A 120 21.79 -3.70 -2.16
C ALA A 120 20.98 -4.94 -1.72
N LYS A 121 21.51 -5.68 -0.74
CA LYS A 121 20.90 -6.90 -0.21
C LYS A 121 20.15 -6.61 1.09
N PRO A 122 19.07 -7.35 1.41
CA PRO A 122 18.27 -7.14 2.62
C PRO A 122 18.87 -7.85 3.84
N VAL A 123 20.15 -7.56 4.12
CA VAL A 123 20.92 -8.12 5.22
C VAL A 123 21.27 -7.04 6.24
N VAL A 124 21.52 -7.46 7.47
CA VAL A 124 22.06 -6.58 8.51
C VAL A 124 23.59 -6.48 8.40
N GLY A 125 24.15 -5.34 8.80
CA GLY A 125 25.60 -5.17 8.94
C GLY A 125 26.18 -5.89 10.15
N GLU A 126 27.42 -5.55 10.53
CA GLU A 126 28.04 -6.07 11.74
C GLU A 126 27.40 -5.48 13.00
N ALA A 127 27.31 -6.30 14.05
CA ALA A 127 26.75 -5.88 15.32
C ALA A 127 27.71 -4.94 16.05
N GLN A 128 27.16 -3.86 16.62
CA GLN A 128 27.86 -2.99 17.54
C GLN A 128 27.18 -3.05 18.90
N THR A 129 27.84 -3.63 19.90
CA THR A 129 27.32 -3.66 21.27
C THR A 129 27.45 -2.27 21.88
N GLN A 130 26.30 -1.68 22.23
CA GLN A 130 26.23 -0.39 22.88
C GLN A 130 26.06 -0.56 24.38
N ALA A 131 26.86 0.20 25.14
CA ALA A 131 26.73 0.28 26.57
C ALA A 131 25.33 0.82 26.96
N PRO A 132 24.84 0.47 28.15
CA PRO A 132 23.53 0.91 28.60
C PRO A 132 23.44 2.44 28.65
N ASN A 133 22.35 3.00 28.10
CA ASN A 133 22.09 4.44 28.18
C ASN A 133 21.69 4.92 29.59
N GLN A 134 21.37 3.99 30.49
CA GLN A 134 21.02 4.25 31.88
C GLN A 134 21.68 3.22 32.82
N PRO A 135 22.11 3.63 34.03
CA PRO A 135 22.63 2.70 35.03
C PRO A 135 21.60 1.60 35.35
N GLY A 136 22.01 0.34 35.22
CA GLY A 136 21.17 -0.84 35.52
C GLY A 136 20.41 -1.44 34.33
N SER A 137 20.43 -0.80 33.15
CA SER A 137 19.89 -1.40 31.92
C SER A 137 20.91 -2.37 31.30
N PRO A 138 20.48 -3.42 30.59
CA PRO A 138 21.40 -4.31 29.87
C PRO A 138 21.99 -3.62 28.62
N PRO A 139 23.20 -4.03 28.16
CA PRO A 139 23.71 -3.65 26.85
C PRO A 139 22.77 -4.09 25.71
N VAL A 140 22.92 -3.47 24.54
CA VAL A 140 22.11 -3.77 23.34
C VAL A 140 23.03 -3.98 22.15
N ASP A 141 22.81 -5.04 21.38
CA ASP A 141 23.48 -5.28 20.11
C ASP A 141 22.76 -4.55 18.99
N ARG A 142 23.43 -3.57 18.38
CA ARG A 142 22.86 -2.71 17.34
C ARG A 142 23.34 -3.12 15.96
N TYR A 143 22.41 -3.19 15.02
CA TYR A 143 22.64 -3.48 13.61
C TYR A 143 22.09 -2.34 12.75
N GLU A 144 22.72 -2.11 11.60
CA GLU A 144 22.25 -1.18 10.59
C GLU A 144 21.92 -1.95 9.30
N ALA A 145 20.83 -1.57 8.63
CA ALA A 145 20.37 -2.19 7.39
C ALA A 145 19.72 -1.13 6.47
N LEU A 146 19.58 -1.46 5.19
CA LEU A 146 18.96 -0.59 4.20
C LEU A 146 17.63 -1.14 3.71
N LEU A 147 16.74 -0.25 3.30
CA LEU A 147 15.54 -0.55 2.50
C LEU A 147 15.59 0.27 1.21
N THR A 148 15.97 -0.36 0.10
CA THR A 148 16.18 0.32 -1.20
C THR A 148 15.19 -0.17 -2.25
N GLY A 149 15.17 0.44 -3.44
CA GLY A 149 14.33 -0.04 -4.53
C GLY A 149 14.63 -1.50 -4.93
N ASP A 150 15.91 -1.90 -4.94
CA ASP A 150 16.32 -3.29 -5.18
C ASP A 150 15.73 -4.25 -4.12
N ILE A 151 15.71 -3.83 -2.85
CA ILE A 151 15.12 -4.62 -1.76
C ILE A 151 13.60 -4.67 -1.87
N TRP A 152 12.93 -3.54 -2.15
CA TRP A 152 11.50 -3.50 -2.44
C TRP A 152 11.12 -4.48 -3.55
N MET A 153 11.93 -4.56 -4.61
CA MET A 153 11.75 -5.54 -5.68
C MET A 153 11.91 -6.99 -5.18
N ALA A 154 12.89 -7.27 -4.33
CA ALA A 154 13.14 -8.60 -3.78
C ALA A 154 12.02 -9.10 -2.83
N ILE A 155 11.40 -8.20 -2.07
CA ILE A 155 10.31 -8.50 -1.12
C ILE A 155 8.90 -8.30 -1.71
N SER A 156 8.81 -8.08 -3.02
CA SER A 156 7.53 -8.03 -3.72
C SER A 156 7.32 -9.34 -4.47
N HIS A 157 6.16 -9.97 -4.34
CA HIS A 157 5.89 -11.17 -5.12
C HIS A 157 5.80 -10.83 -6.61
N ARG A 158 6.40 -11.68 -7.46
CA ARG A 158 6.30 -11.61 -8.92
C ARG A 158 5.43 -12.78 -9.36
N TYR A 159 4.19 -12.48 -9.71
CA TYR A 159 3.21 -13.49 -10.11
C TYR A 159 3.60 -14.12 -11.45
N THR A 160 3.39 -15.42 -11.54
CA THR A 160 3.45 -16.19 -12.79
C THR A 160 2.10 -16.20 -13.51
N GLU A 161 2.09 -16.63 -14.76
CA GLU A 161 0.82 -16.84 -15.50
C GLU A 161 -0.11 -17.82 -14.79
N ALA A 162 0.43 -18.94 -14.28
CA ALA A 162 -0.36 -19.95 -13.58
C ALA A 162 -1.00 -19.38 -12.30
N GLU A 163 -0.20 -18.72 -11.46
CA GLU A 163 -0.72 -18.04 -10.26
C GLU A 163 -1.77 -16.98 -10.62
N ALA A 164 -1.56 -16.22 -11.69
CA ALA A 164 -2.54 -15.24 -12.14
C ALA A 164 -3.85 -15.90 -12.59
N ASN A 165 -3.78 -17.00 -13.34
CA ASN A 165 -4.95 -17.74 -13.76
C ASN A 165 -5.73 -18.32 -12.58
N ASP A 166 -5.02 -18.87 -11.59
CA ASP A 166 -5.61 -19.48 -10.39
C ASP A 166 -6.27 -18.45 -9.46
N LEU A 167 -5.75 -17.21 -9.44
CA LEU A 167 -6.33 -16.11 -8.67
C LEU A 167 -7.60 -15.53 -9.31
N LEU A 168 -7.79 -15.68 -10.62
CA LEU A 168 -8.95 -15.11 -11.31
C LEU A 168 -10.21 -15.93 -11.04
N PRO A 169 -11.35 -15.29 -10.68
CA PRO A 169 -12.61 -15.98 -10.46
C PRO A 169 -13.00 -16.91 -11.61
N ASP A 170 -13.51 -18.10 -11.32
CA ASP A 170 -13.87 -19.09 -12.34
C ASP A 170 -14.83 -18.54 -13.41
N ASP A 171 -15.73 -17.63 -13.00
CA ASP A 171 -16.71 -16.94 -13.84
C ASP A 171 -16.11 -15.77 -14.67
N MET A 172 -14.80 -15.55 -14.61
CA MET A 172 -14.13 -14.47 -15.34
C MET A 172 -14.26 -14.66 -16.85
N GLU A 173 -14.72 -13.62 -17.54
CA GLU A 173 -14.90 -13.62 -18.99
C GLU A 173 -13.59 -14.03 -19.71
N PRO A 174 -13.65 -14.95 -20.70
CA PRO A 174 -12.45 -15.49 -21.34
C PRO A 174 -11.51 -14.43 -21.94
N ALA A 175 -12.06 -13.36 -22.51
CA ALA A 175 -11.27 -12.25 -23.06
C ALA A 175 -10.45 -11.52 -21.97
N ILE A 176 -11.04 -11.31 -20.79
CA ILE A 176 -10.36 -10.67 -19.65
C ILE A 176 -9.31 -11.62 -19.09
N ARG A 177 -9.67 -12.89 -18.87
CA ARG A 177 -8.73 -13.92 -18.39
C ARG A 177 -7.51 -14.01 -19.29
N LYS A 178 -7.71 -14.07 -20.62
CA LYS A 178 -6.63 -14.09 -21.60
C LYS A 178 -5.74 -12.85 -21.54
N ALA A 179 -6.34 -11.66 -21.43
CA ALA A 179 -5.60 -10.40 -21.36
C ALA A 179 -4.76 -10.30 -20.08
N VAL A 180 -5.35 -10.61 -18.93
CA VAL A 180 -4.65 -10.62 -17.63
C VAL A 180 -3.52 -11.64 -17.65
N CYS A 181 -3.79 -12.90 -18.02
CA CYS A 181 -2.74 -13.93 -18.11
C CYS A 181 -1.62 -13.54 -19.07
N GLY A 182 -1.93 -12.83 -20.17
CA GLY A 182 -0.94 -12.30 -21.10
C GLY A 182 0.09 -11.37 -20.45
N ILE A 183 -0.32 -10.57 -19.47
CA ILE A 183 0.60 -9.70 -18.71
C ILE A 183 1.67 -10.53 -18.00
N TYR A 184 1.25 -11.61 -17.33
CA TYR A 184 2.12 -12.47 -16.51
C TYR A 184 2.93 -13.47 -17.33
N ARG A 185 2.44 -13.84 -18.53
CA ARG A 185 3.22 -14.56 -19.53
C ARG A 185 4.38 -13.73 -20.07
N GLY A 186 4.21 -12.41 -20.07
CA GLY A 186 5.16 -11.45 -20.62
C GLY A 186 4.66 -10.88 -21.94
N LEU A 187 4.51 -9.55 -21.96
CA LEU A 187 4.14 -8.82 -23.17
C LEU A 187 5.38 -8.43 -23.97
N SER A 188 5.25 -8.34 -25.29
CA SER A 188 6.27 -7.79 -26.17
C SER A 188 6.30 -6.25 -26.16
N ALA A 189 5.20 -5.62 -25.79
CA ALA A 189 5.04 -4.18 -25.66
C ALA A 189 4.05 -3.84 -24.52
N GLY A 190 4.08 -2.59 -24.04
CA GLY A 190 3.12 -2.10 -23.04
C GLY A 190 1.73 -1.84 -23.63
N LYS A 191 1.16 -2.81 -24.36
CA LYS A 191 -0.15 -2.72 -25.00
C LYS A 191 -0.91 -4.03 -24.90
N LEU A 192 -2.22 -3.93 -24.76
CA LEU A 192 -3.16 -5.05 -24.83
C LEU A 192 -4.37 -4.62 -25.62
N ASP A 193 -4.85 -5.50 -26.50
CA ASP A 193 -6.13 -5.32 -27.17
C ASP A 193 -7.09 -6.39 -26.64
N ILE A 194 -8.23 -5.95 -26.10
CA ILE A 194 -9.24 -6.83 -25.50
C ILE A 194 -10.54 -6.65 -26.27
N PRO A 195 -11.12 -7.70 -26.88
CA PRO A 195 -12.39 -7.59 -27.59
C PRO A 195 -13.48 -6.99 -26.70
N LEU A 196 -14.28 -6.06 -27.21
CA LEU A 196 -15.46 -5.57 -26.51
C LEU A 196 -16.56 -6.63 -26.49
N MET A 197 -17.68 -6.31 -25.83
CA MET A 197 -18.85 -7.21 -25.78
C MET A 197 -19.60 -7.23 -27.12
N ASP A 198 -19.54 -6.14 -27.89
CA ASP A 198 -20.12 -6.06 -29.23
C ASP A 198 -19.11 -6.56 -30.27
N GLU A 199 -19.58 -7.35 -31.26
CA GLU A 199 -18.78 -8.21 -32.15
C GLU A 199 -17.75 -7.51 -33.08
N GLY A 200 -17.46 -6.22 -32.92
CA GLY A 200 -16.51 -5.48 -33.76
C GLY A 200 -15.59 -4.47 -33.07
N GLY A 201 -15.68 -4.32 -31.75
CA GLY A 201 -14.92 -3.31 -31.00
C GLY A 201 -13.73 -3.89 -30.22
N MET A 202 -12.71 -3.05 -29.95
CA MET A 202 -11.58 -3.39 -29.09
C MET A 202 -11.41 -2.34 -27.98
N LEU A 203 -11.09 -2.80 -26.78
CA LEU A 203 -10.49 -2.01 -25.71
C LEU A 203 -8.96 -2.05 -25.90
N CYS A 204 -8.39 -0.94 -26.33
CA CYS A 204 -6.95 -0.75 -26.46
C CYS A 204 -6.38 -0.20 -25.15
N VAL A 205 -5.65 -1.03 -24.42
CA VAL A 205 -5.00 -0.64 -23.15
C VAL A 205 -3.54 -0.30 -23.42
N SER A 206 -3.13 0.90 -23.04
CA SER A 206 -1.73 1.31 -23.01
C SER A 206 -1.19 1.28 -21.58
N LEU A 207 -0.17 0.47 -21.35
CA LEU A 207 0.56 0.35 -20.09
C LEU A 207 1.78 1.28 -20.17
N ILE A 208 1.69 2.43 -19.52
CA ILE A 208 2.70 3.49 -19.63
C ILE A 208 3.87 3.17 -18.70
N LYS A 209 5.08 3.24 -19.24
CA LYS A 209 6.31 2.97 -18.49
C LYS A 209 6.44 3.97 -17.33
N GLN A 210 6.74 3.44 -16.15
CA GLN A 210 6.94 4.22 -14.94
C GLN A 210 8.42 4.57 -14.74
N GLU A 211 8.69 5.84 -14.43
CA GLU A 211 10.05 6.32 -14.13
C GLU A 211 10.56 5.86 -12.76
N ASN A 212 9.66 5.71 -11.78
CA ASN A 212 10.07 5.42 -10.42
C ASN A 212 10.86 4.09 -10.26
N PRO A 213 10.39 2.93 -10.80
CA PRO A 213 11.19 1.70 -10.76
C PRO A 213 12.56 1.87 -11.45
N HIS A 214 12.59 2.57 -12.59
CA HIS A 214 13.83 2.83 -13.32
C HIS A 214 14.83 3.67 -12.52
N ASN A 215 14.35 4.63 -11.72
CA ASN A 215 15.20 5.53 -10.95
C ASN A 215 15.71 4.92 -9.64
N ASN A 216 15.05 3.88 -9.12
CA ASN A 216 15.34 3.32 -7.79
C ASN A 216 15.87 1.89 -7.79
N ILE A 217 15.76 1.17 -8.92
CA ILE A 217 16.20 -0.22 -9.04
C ILE A 217 17.36 -0.29 -10.03
N THR A 218 18.40 -1.05 -9.68
CA THR A 218 19.63 -1.17 -10.47
C THR A 218 19.38 -1.84 -11.82
N SER A 219 18.59 -2.91 -11.85
CA SER A 219 18.15 -3.58 -13.07
C SER A 219 16.65 -3.91 -12.96
N CYS A 220 15.84 -3.28 -13.79
CA CYS A 220 14.39 -3.46 -13.78
C CYS A 220 13.78 -3.24 -15.16
N SER A 221 13.03 -4.24 -15.62
CA SER A 221 12.22 -4.17 -16.83
C SER A 221 10.77 -3.87 -16.47
N PHE A 222 10.18 -2.89 -17.15
CA PHE A 222 8.76 -2.58 -16.96
C PHE A 222 7.87 -3.79 -17.28
N LEU A 223 8.12 -4.48 -18.39
CA LEU A 223 7.25 -5.56 -18.84
C LEU A 223 7.43 -6.84 -18.05
N SER A 224 8.67 -7.20 -17.67
CA SER A 224 8.95 -8.48 -17.01
C SER A 224 9.05 -8.40 -15.49
N ASP A 225 9.36 -7.23 -14.91
CA ASP A 225 9.49 -7.05 -13.47
C ASP A 225 8.35 -6.22 -12.88
N VAL A 226 7.97 -5.10 -13.50
CA VAL A 226 6.98 -4.19 -12.91
C VAL A 226 5.56 -4.73 -13.07
N LEU A 227 5.12 -5.02 -14.30
CA LEU A 227 3.76 -5.49 -14.54
C LEU A 227 3.42 -6.78 -13.77
N PRO A 228 4.29 -7.82 -13.74
CA PRO A 228 3.98 -9.06 -13.05
C PRO A 228 4.06 -8.95 -11.52
N ARG A 229 4.44 -7.80 -10.95
CA ARG A 229 4.38 -7.53 -9.50
C ARG A 229 3.10 -6.81 -9.08
N THR A 230 2.30 -6.37 -10.04
CA THR A 230 0.92 -5.95 -9.78
C THR A 230 0.03 -7.17 -9.65
N HIS A 231 -0.91 -7.13 -8.71
CA HIS A 231 -1.81 -8.22 -8.39
C HIS A 231 -2.83 -8.45 -9.53
N PRO A 232 -3.06 -9.69 -10.00
CA PRO A 232 -3.94 -9.99 -11.16
C PRO A 232 -5.35 -9.42 -11.05
N LEU A 233 -5.91 -9.41 -9.85
CA LEU A 233 -7.25 -8.87 -9.57
C LEU A 233 -7.38 -7.37 -9.89
N THR A 234 -6.29 -6.60 -9.86
CA THR A 234 -6.31 -5.16 -10.19
C THR A 234 -6.67 -4.95 -11.67
N PHE A 235 -5.97 -5.66 -12.57
CA PHE A 235 -6.23 -5.64 -14.00
C PHE A 235 -7.61 -6.22 -14.32
N ALA A 236 -7.98 -7.34 -13.69
CA ALA A 236 -9.28 -7.96 -13.91
C ALA A 236 -10.45 -7.04 -13.54
N ALA A 237 -10.39 -6.36 -12.39
CA ALA A 237 -11.44 -5.43 -11.98
C ALA A 237 -11.57 -4.26 -12.97
N LEU A 238 -10.44 -3.65 -13.35
CA LEU A 238 -10.41 -2.54 -14.30
C LEU A 238 -10.92 -2.94 -15.68
N PHE A 239 -10.44 -4.05 -16.25
CA PHE A 239 -10.85 -4.51 -17.57
C PHE A 239 -12.33 -4.93 -17.60
N SER A 240 -12.83 -5.55 -16.52
CA SER A 240 -14.25 -5.90 -16.41
C SER A 240 -15.14 -4.68 -16.48
N VAL A 241 -14.80 -3.63 -15.71
CA VAL A 241 -15.57 -2.39 -15.69
C VAL A 241 -15.42 -1.63 -17.00
N ALA A 242 -14.20 -1.52 -17.54
CA ALA A 242 -13.94 -0.79 -18.77
C ALA A 242 -14.68 -1.39 -19.97
N ARG A 243 -14.69 -2.71 -20.12
CA ARG A 243 -15.43 -3.40 -21.20
C ARG A 243 -16.94 -3.19 -21.08
N LYS A 244 -17.50 -3.28 -19.88
CA LYS A 244 -18.93 -3.03 -19.63
C LYS A 244 -19.33 -1.57 -19.89
N ALA A 245 -18.42 -0.63 -19.70
CA ALA A 245 -18.64 0.79 -20.00
C ALA A 245 -18.38 1.14 -21.48
N GLY A 246 -18.06 0.16 -22.34
CA GLY A 246 -17.77 0.38 -23.75
C GLY A 246 -16.52 1.22 -23.99
N ILE A 247 -15.55 1.20 -23.07
CA ILE A 247 -14.28 1.93 -23.24
C ILE A 247 -13.48 1.29 -24.37
N THR A 248 -13.07 2.11 -25.33
CA THR A 248 -12.27 1.71 -26.49
C THR A 248 -10.78 2.00 -26.30
N GLU A 249 -10.42 2.95 -25.44
CA GLU A 249 -9.02 3.27 -25.14
C GLU A 249 -8.84 3.59 -23.65
N LEU A 250 -7.78 3.05 -23.04
CA LEU A 250 -7.46 3.20 -21.62
C LEU A 250 -5.95 3.34 -21.43
N HIS A 251 -5.49 4.31 -20.63
CA HIS A 251 -4.08 4.40 -20.23
C HIS A 251 -3.92 4.08 -18.75
N ILE A 252 -3.02 3.13 -18.45
CA ILE A 252 -2.62 2.78 -17.09
C ILE A 252 -1.24 3.38 -16.88
N THR A 253 -1.14 4.35 -15.98
CA THR A 253 0.07 5.15 -15.75
C THR A 253 0.89 4.70 -14.57
N SER A 254 0.29 3.97 -13.64
CA SER A 254 1.02 3.36 -12.53
C SER A 254 0.51 1.98 -12.17
N CYS A 255 1.46 1.12 -11.83
CA CYS A 255 1.28 -0.26 -11.41
C CYS A 255 2.06 -0.44 -10.11
N TRP A 256 2.70 -1.59 -9.91
CA TRP A 256 3.69 -1.76 -8.85
C TRP A 256 4.82 -0.74 -8.99
N ARG A 257 5.27 -0.17 -7.88
CA ARG A 257 6.41 0.75 -7.84
C ARG A 257 7.06 0.79 -6.45
N PRO A 258 8.41 0.75 -6.33
CA PRO A 258 9.10 0.88 -5.06
C PRO A 258 9.24 2.35 -4.62
N SER A 259 9.47 2.61 -3.33
CA SER A 259 10.03 3.91 -2.88
C SER A 259 9.28 5.17 -3.35
N LEU A 260 7.99 5.08 -3.69
CA LEU A 260 7.13 6.23 -4.04
C LEU A 260 5.67 5.87 -3.81
N GLY A 261 4.91 6.87 -3.38
CA GLY A 261 3.47 6.75 -3.22
C GLY A 261 3.07 5.88 -2.04
N SER A 262 1.81 5.48 -2.06
CA SER A 262 1.15 4.67 -1.03
C SER A 262 1.69 3.25 -0.98
N ILE A 263 1.51 2.60 0.17
CA ILE A 263 1.91 1.21 0.38
C ILE A 263 1.17 0.24 -0.57
N VAL A 264 -0.03 0.58 -1.04
CA VAL A 264 -0.80 -0.28 -1.96
C VAL A 264 -0.09 -0.46 -3.30
N HIS A 265 0.57 0.57 -3.86
CA HIS A 265 1.38 0.37 -5.06
C HIS A 265 2.63 -0.47 -4.79
N ARG A 266 3.29 -0.25 -3.65
CA ARG A 266 4.48 -1.02 -3.27
C ARG A 266 4.15 -2.49 -3.05
N ALA A 267 2.95 -2.79 -2.53
CA ALA A 267 2.42 -4.14 -2.36
C ALA A 267 1.81 -4.75 -3.64
N GLY A 268 1.75 -3.99 -4.74
CA GLY A 268 1.18 -4.45 -6.01
C GLY A 268 -0.35 -4.45 -6.05
N LEU A 269 -1.02 -3.85 -5.08
CA LEU A 269 -2.48 -3.81 -4.95
C LEU A 269 -3.14 -2.59 -5.62
N GLY A 270 -2.32 -1.64 -6.08
CA GLY A 270 -2.76 -0.36 -6.66
C GLY A 270 -2.55 -0.25 -8.18
N LEU A 271 -3.48 0.42 -8.86
CA LEU A 271 -3.39 0.85 -10.26
C LEU A 271 -3.83 2.31 -10.41
N ASP A 272 -3.13 3.07 -11.26
CA ASP A 272 -3.51 4.44 -11.63
C ASP A 272 -3.89 4.52 -13.12
N VAL A 273 -4.98 5.23 -13.41
CA VAL A 273 -5.51 5.49 -14.75
C VAL A 273 -5.66 7.00 -14.95
N ASP A 274 -5.15 7.56 -16.04
CA ASP A 274 -5.25 9.00 -16.34
C ASP A 274 -6.08 9.31 -17.59
N PHE A 275 -6.46 8.29 -18.36
CA PHE A 275 -7.13 8.48 -19.63
C PHE A 275 -8.09 7.34 -19.94
N LEU A 276 -9.28 7.72 -20.43
CA LEU A 276 -10.29 6.79 -20.90
C LEU A 276 -11.11 7.40 -22.03
N THR A 277 -11.50 6.58 -23.01
CA THR A 277 -12.33 7.00 -24.15
C THR A 277 -13.35 5.92 -24.48
N ASN A 278 -14.57 6.33 -24.82
CA ASN A 278 -15.56 5.51 -25.52
C ASN A 278 -16.07 6.25 -26.77
N THR A 279 -17.10 5.73 -27.41
CA THR A 279 -17.70 6.33 -28.63
C THR A 279 -18.32 7.72 -28.42
N GLN A 280 -18.60 8.12 -27.18
CA GLN A 280 -19.28 9.37 -26.84
C GLN A 280 -18.35 10.41 -26.21
N GLN A 281 -17.35 9.97 -25.44
CA GLN A 281 -16.52 10.84 -24.62
C GLN A 281 -15.07 10.40 -24.60
N LYS A 282 -14.20 11.41 -24.59
CA LYS A 282 -12.76 11.29 -24.34
C LYS A 282 -12.44 12.06 -23.07
N VAL A 283 -11.94 11.36 -22.06
CA VAL A 283 -11.67 11.94 -20.74
C VAL A 283 -10.19 11.80 -20.41
N LYS A 284 -9.51 12.93 -20.29
CA LYS A 284 -8.25 13.03 -19.54
C LYS A 284 -8.63 13.27 -18.09
N ILE A 285 -8.32 12.32 -17.20
CA ILE A 285 -8.68 12.31 -15.78
C ILE A 285 -7.72 13.25 -15.04
N ASN A 286 -7.86 14.55 -15.28
CA ASN A 286 -7.02 15.57 -14.64
C ASN A 286 -7.87 16.73 -14.14
N ARG A 287 -7.77 17.05 -12.86
CA ARG A 287 -8.34 18.26 -12.24
C ARG A 287 -7.32 19.04 -11.43
N ALA A 288 -6.03 18.72 -11.55
CA ALA A 288 -4.97 19.49 -10.91
C ALA A 288 -5.09 20.97 -11.32
N GLY A 289 -4.87 21.84 -10.35
CA GLY A 289 -4.92 23.30 -10.51
C GLY A 289 -6.21 23.98 -10.02
N LEU A 290 -7.08 23.25 -9.30
CA LEU A 290 -8.27 23.81 -8.64
C LEU A 290 -7.91 24.99 -7.71
N ASN A 291 -6.77 24.88 -7.02
CA ASN A 291 -6.28 25.87 -6.07
C ASN A 291 -5.28 26.87 -6.67
N ASP A 292 -4.99 26.77 -7.97
CA ASP A 292 -4.04 27.66 -8.62
C ASP A 292 -4.65 29.06 -8.83
N LYS A 293 -3.80 30.10 -8.82
CA LYS A 293 -4.26 31.47 -9.12
C LYS A 293 -4.52 31.65 -10.61
N GLY A 294 -5.44 32.57 -10.94
CA GLY A 294 -5.73 32.94 -12.33
C GLY A 294 -6.71 32.00 -13.03
N PRO A 295 -6.92 32.20 -14.35
CA PRO A 295 -7.87 31.40 -15.13
C PRO A 295 -7.43 29.92 -15.21
N SER A 296 -8.40 29.04 -15.37
CA SER A 296 -8.18 27.62 -15.59
C SER A 296 -7.89 27.33 -17.05
N HIS A 297 -6.88 26.49 -17.28
CA HIS A 297 -6.61 25.87 -18.58
C HIS A 297 -6.99 24.39 -18.60
N ASN A 298 -7.55 23.88 -17.50
CA ASN A 298 -7.94 22.50 -17.37
C ASN A 298 -9.40 22.33 -17.84
N PRO A 299 -9.68 21.46 -18.83
CA PRO A 299 -11.04 21.28 -19.35
C PRO A 299 -12.04 20.75 -18.32
N ASN A 300 -11.56 20.14 -17.23
CA ASN A 300 -12.39 19.60 -16.17
C ASN A 300 -12.52 20.52 -14.96
N VAL A 301 -11.95 21.73 -14.98
CA VAL A 301 -12.05 22.71 -13.88
C VAL A 301 -12.37 24.07 -14.49
N SER A 302 -13.57 24.60 -14.26
CA SER A 302 -13.97 25.89 -14.83
C SER A 302 -13.53 27.07 -13.94
N ASP A 303 -13.40 28.27 -14.51
CA ASP A 303 -13.16 29.51 -13.72
C ASP A 303 -14.26 29.74 -12.68
N LYS A 304 -15.51 29.40 -13.05
CA LYS A 304 -16.65 29.45 -12.15
C LYS A 304 -16.49 28.48 -10.98
N GLU A 305 -16.03 27.25 -11.24
CA GLU A 305 -15.75 26.28 -10.18
C GLU A 305 -14.67 26.81 -9.23
N LYS A 306 -13.57 27.36 -9.76
CA LYS A 306 -12.50 27.94 -8.95
C LYS A 306 -13.00 29.06 -8.05
N ALA A 307 -13.82 29.97 -8.58
CA ALA A 307 -14.41 31.06 -7.81
C ALA A 307 -15.32 30.55 -6.68
N LEU A 308 -16.19 29.57 -6.98
CA LEU A 308 -17.06 28.94 -5.98
C LEU A 308 -16.27 28.17 -4.91
N HIS A 309 -15.21 27.46 -5.32
CA HIS A 309 -14.33 26.75 -4.40
C HIS A 309 -13.60 27.73 -3.47
N GLN A 310 -13.06 28.83 -4.00
CA GLN A 310 -12.44 29.87 -3.19
C GLN A 310 -13.42 30.45 -2.18
N GLN A 311 -14.65 30.78 -2.61
CA GLN A 311 -15.71 31.25 -1.72
C GLN A 311 -16.02 30.22 -0.62
N HIS A 312 -16.08 28.93 -0.98
CA HIS A 312 -16.26 27.85 -0.02
C HIS A 312 -15.12 27.83 1.02
N GLN A 313 -13.85 27.90 0.59
CA GLN A 313 -12.70 27.92 1.50
C GLN A 313 -12.73 29.12 2.45
N GLU A 314 -13.06 30.32 1.95
CA GLU A 314 -13.17 31.53 2.75
C GLU A 314 -14.29 31.39 3.82
N LYS A 315 -15.48 30.91 3.43
CA LYS A 315 -16.58 30.69 4.37
C LYS A 315 -16.29 29.57 5.37
N LYS A 316 -15.61 28.50 4.95
CA LYS A 316 -15.15 27.41 5.81
C LYS A 316 -14.15 27.91 6.86
N ALA A 317 -13.23 28.80 6.47
CA ALA A 317 -12.29 29.43 7.40
C ALA A 317 -13.01 30.34 8.42
N MET A 318 -13.96 31.16 7.96
CA MET A 318 -14.79 32.01 8.84
C MET A 318 -15.61 31.18 9.83
N ALA A 319 -16.27 30.11 9.38
CA ALA A 319 -17.03 29.22 10.26
C ALA A 319 -16.14 28.54 11.31
N ARG A 320 -14.89 28.20 10.97
CA ARG A 320 -13.91 27.66 11.93
C ARG A 320 -13.46 28.69 12.98
N GLN A 321 -13.40 29.97 12.64
CA GLN A 321 -13.09 31.06 13.56
C GLN A 321 -14.29 31.41 14.45
N HIS A 322 -15.50 31.40 13.88
CA HIS A 322 -16.75 31.75 14.55
C HIS A 322 -17.63 30.52 14.81
N LYS A 323 -17.08 29.46 15.44
CA LYS A 323 -17.78 28.17 15.63
C LYS A 323 -19.12 28.26 16.37
N LYS A 324 -19.35 29.33 17.13
CA LYS A 324 -20.59 29.56 17.89
C LYS A 324 -21.63 30.38 17.12
N ASP A 325 -21.31 30.86 15.92
CA ASP A 325 -22.21 31.61 15.05
C ASP A 325 -22.89 30.65 14.04
N PRO A 326 -24.20 30.39 14.19
CA PRO A 326 -24.93 29.56 13.24
C PRO A 326 -24.95 30.15 11.82
N GLY A 327 -24.92 31.48 11.68
CA GLY A 327 -24.92 32.16 10.39
C GLY A 327 -23.63 31.89 9.60
N ALA A 328 -22.47 31.89 10.27
CA ALA A 328 -21.20 31.54 9.67
C ALA A 328 -21.17 30.07 9.19
N THR A 329 -21.73 29.15 9.98
CA THR A 329 -21.84 27.72 9.61
C THR A 329 -22.77 27.54 8.40
N GLN A 330 -23.95 28.16 8.43
CA GLN A 330 -24.90 28.09 7.32
C GLN A 330 -24.32 28.69 6.02
N ALA A 331 -23.60 29.80 6.10
CA ALA A 331 -22.94 30.40 4.94
C ALA A 331 -21.85 29.47 4.35
N SER A 332 -21.12 28.75 5.20
CA SER A 332 -20.14 27.74 4.78
C SER A 332 -20.81 26.58 4.03
N ASP A 333 -21.93 26.09 4.55
CA ASP A 333 -22.67 24.99 3.91
C ASP A 333 -23.30 25.41 2.57
N ILE A 334 -23.86 26.62 2.48
CA ILE A 334 -24.40 27.16 1.22
C ILE A 334 -23.28 27.26 0.17
N ALA A 335 -22.11 27.79 0.56
CA ALA A 335 -20.97 27.90 -0.35
C ALA A 335 -20.45 26.52 -0.79
N ARG A 336 -20.42 25.55 0.13
CA ARG A 336 -20.05 24.16 -0.17
C ARG A 336 -20.99 23.54 -1.21
N VAL A 337 -22.30 23.63 -0.97
CA VAL A 337 -23.32 23.09 -1.88
C VAL A 337 -23.25 23.75 -3.26
N ALA A 338 -23.02 25.07 -3.31
CA ALA A 338 -22.87 25.79 -4.58
C ALA A 338 -21.65 25.31 -5.38
N TRP A 339 -20.51 25.12 -4.72
CA TRP A 339 -19.31 24.56 -5.35
C TRP A 339 -19.52 23.09 -5.78
N GLU A 340 -20.04 22.24 -4.90
CA GLU A 340 -20.27 20.81 -5.21
C GLU A 340 -21.23 20.62 -6.39
N LYS A 341 -22.23 21.49 -6.52
CA LYS A 341 -23.14 21.49 -7.67
C LYS A 341 -22.41 21.79 -8.98
N GLU A 342 -21.49 22.75 -8.97
CA GLU A 342 -20.67 23.07 -10.14
C GLU A 342 -19.67 21.95 -10.46
N LEU A 343 -19.06 21.35 -9.43
CA LEU A 343 -18.18 20.18 -9.57
C LEU A 343 -18.91 19.01 -10.23
N GLN A 344 -20.13 18.70 -9.77
CA GLN A 344 -20.94 17.61 -10.31
C GLN A 344 -21.40 17.90 -11.75
N ALA A 345 -21.75 19.15 -12.06
CA ALA A 345 -22.18 19.55 -13.40
C ALA A 345 -21.06 19.41 -14.44
N ASN A 346 -19.80 19.58 -14.03
CA ASN A 346 -18.62 19.46 -14.88
C ASN A 346 -17.97 18.06 -14.82
N GLU A 347 -18.60 17.09 -14.14
CA GLU A 347 -18.13 15.71 -14.15
C GLU A 347 -18.49 15.00 -15.47
N PRO A 348 -17.52 14.41 -16.20
CA PRO A 348 -17.80 13.56 -17.34
C PRO A 348 -18.61 12.33 -16.93
N SER A 349 -19.75 12.09 -17.58
CA SER A 349 -20.61 10.93 -17.30
C SER A 349 -19.89 9.59 -17.37
N LEU A 350 -18.93 9.42 -18.29
CA LEU A 350 -18.09 8.21 -18.34
C LEU A 350 -17.21 8.04 -17.09
N MET A 351 -16.68 9.13 -16.52
CA MET A 351 -15.93 9.07 -15.26
C MET A 351 -16.84 8.69 -14.09
N GLN A 352 -18.04 9.28 -14.03
CA GLN A 352 -19.05 8.93 -13.03
C GLN A 352 -19.40 7.43 -13.11
N GLN A 353 -19.69 6.93 -14.31
CA GLN A 353 -20.02 5.52 -14.55
C GLN A 353 -18.89 4.57 -14.13
N MET A 354 -17.64 4.92 -14.46
CA MET A 354 -16.46 4.15 -14.06
C MET A 354 -16.33 4.09 -12.54
N ARG A 355 -16.44 5.24 -11.87
CA ARG A 355 -16.37 5.32 -10.40
C ARG A 355 -17.45 4.46 -9.74
N GLU A 356 -18.70 4.61 -10.16
CA GLU A 356 -19.83 3.89 -9.57
C GLU A 356 -19.73 2.38 -9.79
N SER A 357 -19.25 1.96 -10.96
CA SER A 357 -19.07 0.54 -11.28
C SER A 357 -17.92 -0.08 -10.50
N LEU A 358 -16.78 0.61 -10.38
CA LEU A 358 -15.64 0.16 -9.58
C LEU A 358 -15.99 0.11 -8.09
N ALA A 359 -16.71 1.10 -7.55
CA ALA A 359 -17.12 1.13 -6.15
C ALA A 359 -17.98 -0.09 -5.75
N LYS A 360 -18.76 -0.63 -6.69
CA LYS A 360 -19.61 -1.81 -6.49
C LYS A 360 -18.90 -3.13 -6.82
N HIS A 361 -17.69 -3.08 -7.38
CA HIS A 361 -17.00 -4.27 -7.85
C HIS A 361 -16.45 -5.10 -6.68
N LYS A 362 -16.78 -6.40 -6.62
CA LYS A 362 -16.43 -7.31 -5.50
C LYS A 362 -14.92 -7.36 -5.16
N LEU A 363 -14.08 -7.16 -6.18
CA LEU A 363 -12.62 -7.18 -6.03
C LEU A 363 -12.03 -5.83 -5.57
N VAL A 364 -12.79 -4.73 -5.66
CA VAL A 364 -12.28 -3.39 -5.37
C VAL A 364 -12.53 -3.04 -3.91
N ARG A 365 -11.50 -2.51 -3.26
CA ARG A 365 -11.55 -2.03 -1.88
C ARG A 365 -11.81 -0.54 -1.82
N GLN A 366 -11.08 0.21 -2.62
CA GLN A 366 -11.02 1.67 -2.55
C GLN A 366 -10.75 2.24 -3.94
N ILE A 367 -11.35 3.40 -4.18
CA ILE A 367 -11.10 4.24 -5.34
C ILE A 367 -10.86 5.66 -4.85
N LEU A 368 -9.85 6.33 -5.41
CA LEU A 368 -9.56 7.74 -5.18
C LEU A 368 -9.44 8.41 -6.54
N ASP A 369 -10.07 9.56 -6.76
CA ASP A 369 -10.03 10.23 -8.05
C ASP A 369 -10.07 11.76 -7.94
N PRO A 370 -9.91 12.49 -9.05
CA PRO A 370 -9.80 13.94 -9.01
C PRO A 370 -11.09 14.68 -8.65
N TRP A 371 -12.25 14.02 -8.68
CA TRP A 371 -13.50 14.62 -8.24
C TRP A 371 -13.82 14.23 -6.80
N TYR A 372 -13.53 13.00 -6.38
CA TYR A 372 -13.90 12.51 -5.06
C TYR A 372 -12.82 11.65 -4.42
N ILE A 373 -12.69 11.80 -3.11
CA ILE A 373 -11.83 10.99 -2.25
C ILE A 373 -12.73 10.16 -1.33
N ALA A 374 -12.50 8.84 -1.33
CA ALA A 374 -13.15 7.90 -0.43
C ALA A 374 -12.09 7.18 0.41
N LEU A 375 -11.67 7.80 1.52
CA LEU A 375 -10.64 7.21 2.40
C LEU A 375 -11.16 6.03 3.22
N GLN A 376 -12.48 5.92 3.42
CA GLN A 376 -13.14 4.81 4.09
C GLN A 376 -14.33 4.28 3.26
N PRO A 377 -14.67 2.99 3.36
CA PRO A 377 -15.86 2.43 2.72
C PRO A 377 -17.13 3.22 3.12
N GLY A 378 -17.90 3.68 2.13
CA GLY A 378 -19.12 4.45 2.34
C GLY A 378 -18.91 5.95 2.63
N SER A 379 -17.68 6.40 2.87
CA SER A 379 -17.35 7.83 2.91
C SER A 379 -17.02 8.32 1.50
N ARG A 380 -17.64 9.43 1.08
CA ARG A 380 -17.32 10.11 -0.18
C ARG A 380 -17.36 11.60 0.07
N HIS A 381 -16.24 12.27 -0.16
CA HIS A 381 -16.15 13.72 -0.08
C HIS A 381 -15.55 14.23 -1.39
N SER A 382 -15.97 15.43 -1.79
CA SER A 382 -15.40 16.12 -2.95
C SER A 382 -13.90 16.35 -2.72
N ASN A 383 -13.09 16.15 -3.75
CA ASN A 383 -11.65 16.38 -3.69
C ASN A 383 -11.37 17.89 -3.73
N GLU A 384 -11.07 18.49 -2.57
CA GLU A 384 -10.77 19.93 -2.43
C GLU A 384 -9.30 20.26 -2.77
N GLN A 385 -8.46 19.25 -3.04
CA GLN A 385 -7.02 19.40 -3.32
C GLN A 385 -6.25 20.11 -2.19
N GLN A 386 -6.65 19.91 -0.92
CA GLN A 386 -6.05 20.55 0.24
C GLN A 386 -4.98 19.66 0.89
N SER A 387 -5.35 18.41 1.18
CA SER A 387 -4.50 17.39 1.81
C SER A 387 -3.47 16.82 0.82
N GLY A 388 -2.45 16.12 1.36
CA GLY A 388 -1.46 15.44 0.54
C GLY A 388 -2.09 14.37 -0.35
N GLU A 389 -3.00 13.58 0.22
CA GLU A 389 -3.75 12.55 -0.49
C GLU A 389 -4.59 13.13 -1.62
N GLU A 390 -5.35 14.19 -1.36
CA GLU A 390 -6.17 14.86 -2.38
C GLU A 390 -5.34 15.39 -3.55
N LYS A 391 -4.21 16.03 -3.25
CA LYS A 391 -3.29 16.58 -4.26
C LYS A 391 -2.64 15.48 -5.10
N ILE A 392 -2.24 14.38 -4.48
CA ILE A 392 -1.63 13.24 -5.18
C ILE A 392 -2.64 12.65 -6.17
N HIS A 393 -3.92 12.56 -5.82
CA HIS A 393 -4.96 11.97 -6.67
C HIS A 393 -5.74 13.02 -7.49
N ALA A 394 -5.18 14.22 -7.69
CA ALA A 394 -5.83 15.28 -8.48
C ALA A 394 -5.75 15.04 -10.00
N ASN A 395 -5.00 14.04 -10.45
CA ASN A 395 -4.72 13.82 -11.88
C ASN A 395 -4.80 12.37 -12.37
N HIS A 396 -5.40 11.48 -11.58
CA HIS A 396 -5.64 10.10 -11.98
C HIS A 396 -6.72 9.46 -11.11
N LEU A 397 -7.35 8.42 -11.64
CA LEU A 397 -8.17 7.47 -10.89
C LEU A 397 -7.24 6.39 -10.34
N HIS A 398 -7.15 6.30 -9.02
CA HIS A 398 -6.46 5.25 -8.29
C HIS A 398 -7.44 4.15 -7.87
N ILE A 399 -7.05 2.90 -8.08
CA ILE A 399 -7.85 1.70 -7.77
C ILE A 399 -7.02 0.79 -6.87
N THR A 400 -7.56 0.43 -5.71
CA THR A 400 -6.99 -0.58 -4.80
C THR A 400 -7.90 -1.79 -4.73
N VAL A 401 -7.34 -2.99 -4.90
CA VAL A 401 -8.08 -4.26 -4.73
C VAL A 401 -8.05 -4.78 -3.29
N ARG A 402 -8.98 -5.69 -2.99
CA ARG A 402 -9.05 -6.43 -1.71
C ARG A 402 -8.09 -7.62 -1.77
N GLU A 403 -7.13 -7.66 -0.85
CA GLU A 403 -6.26 -8.81 -0.62
C GLU A 403 -5.90 -8.89 0.88
N PRO A 404 -6.74 -9.56 1.70
CA PRO A 404 -6.58 -9.58 3.15
C PRO A 404 -5.32 -10.29 3.63
N LYS A 405 -4.75 -11.19 2.82
CA LYS A 405 -3.51 -11.89 3.16
C LYS A 405 -2.26 -11.05 2.88
N ILE A 406 -2.41 -9.83 2.36
CA ILE A 406 -1.33 -8.84 2.22
C ILE A 406 -1.62 -7.59 3.04
N TYR A 407 -2.83 -7.04 2.94
CA TYR A 407 -3.10 -5.69 3.43
C TYR A 407 -4.52 -5.51 4.03
N GLU A 408 -4.97 -6.29 5.02
CA GLU A 408 -6.20 -5.99 5.82
C GLU A 408 -6.06 -6.37 7.31
#